data_AF-A0A8F9RLT0-F1
#
_entry.id   AF-A0A8F9RLT0-F1
#
_cell.length_a   1.000
_cell.length_b   1.000
_cell.length_c   1.000
_cell.angle_alpha   90.00
_cell.angle_beta   90.00
_cell.angle_gamma   90.00
#
_symmetry.space_group_name_H-M   'P 1'
#
loop_
_entity.id
_entity.type
_entity.pdbx_description
1 polymer ?
#
loop_
_entity_poly.entity_id
_entity_poly.type
_entity_poly.pdbx_seq_one_letter_code
_entity_poly.pdbx_strand_id
1 'polypeptide(L)'
;MIKKKLIFIFSVFIIFTACRENKSFSKSAVSDGVKDTLISKASSQKDIYINKEFFSGDEMTDVETYKTAKTGIDSLSYSIYKERNTKNYIFSLEKFLKNDDVEKYRITDTLNLKSADVTVTTETVGNNKVLSLKWNQKLLKKWSFETNTIKTSQWIGNFSGSFLRMKEESGDPRSKGMINIQIQKNSAQFQLDSYVENIKKDLIILTEKDNEIVLSEKNNKNSTFIMTKNNKKYFLKSNFINKTVGEDDTYEMIKQ
;
A
#
# COMPACT_ATOMS: atom_id res chain seq x y z
N MET A 1 -14.01 5.89 73.52
CA MET A 1 -14.84 7.12 73.67
C MET A 1 -13.94 8.33 73.43
N ILE A 2 -14.32 9.12 72.42
CA ILE A 2 -13.85 10.43 71.93
C ILE A 2 -12.72 11.15 72.72
N LYS A 3 -11.75 11.69 71.96
CA LYS A 3 -11.19 13.07 71.97
C LYS A 3 -9.84 13.00 71.21
N LYS A 4 -9.40 13.94 70.37
CA LYS A 4 -9.76 15.34 70.13
C LYS A 4 -9.16 15.76 68.76
N LYS A 5 -9.82 16.73 68.13
CA LYS A 5 -9.37 17.50 66.96
C LYS A 5 -8.01 18.17 67.21
N LEU A 6 -7.19 18.28 66.17
CA LEU A 6 -6.25 19.40 66.03
C LEU A 6 -6.25 19.88 64.57
N ILE A 7 -6.68 21.13 64.41
CA ILE A 7 -6.61 21.94 63.19
C ILE A 7 -5.31 22.74 63.30
N PHE A 8 -4.54 22.83 62.22
CA PHE A 8 -3.60 23.94 62.02
C PHE A 8 -3.57 24.32 60.54
N ILE A 9 -3.95 25.57 60.28
CA ILE A 9 -3.85 26.30 59.01
C ILE A 9 -2.84 27.42 59.26
N PHE A 10 -1.87 27.61 58.36
CA PHE A 10 -1.23 28.89 58.02
C PHE A 10 -0.36 28.62 56.77
N SER A 11 -0.79 28.98 55.53
CA SER A 11 -0.48 30.23 54.79
C SER A 11 1.00 30.63 54.86
N VAL A 12 1.75 30.84 53.77
CA VAL A 12 1.75 31.97 52.80
C VAL A 12 2.74 31.57 51.67
N PHE A 13 2.36 31.48 50.39
CA PHE A 13 2.38 32.50 49.31
C PHE A 13 3.77 33.02 48.86
N ILE A 14 3.93 33.15 47.52
CA ILE A 14 4.81 34.02 46.69
C ILE A 14 5.41 33.21 45.52
N ILE A 15 5.39 33.58 44.23
CA ILE A 15 4.59 34.44 43.32
C ILE A 15 5.17 34.17 41.92
N PHE A 16 4.29 34.06 40.93
CA PHE A 16 4.42 34.34 39.49
C PHE A 16 5.77 34.27 38.76
N THR A 17 5.78 33.50 37.66
CA THR A 17 5.90 34.13 36.33
C THR A 17 4.91 33.50 35.35
N ALA A 18 3.96 34.32 34.90
CA ALA A 18 3.22 34.09 33.67
C ALA A 18 3.98 34.82 32.55
N CYS A 19 4.19 34.18 31.41
CA CYS A 19 4.36 34.88 30.14
C CYS A 19 3.18 34.53 29.23
N ARG A 20 2.59 35.60 28.71
CA ARG A 20 1.34 35.71 27.98
C ARG A 20 1.36 34.98 26.63
N GLU A 21 0.17 34.52 26.26
CA GLU A 21 -0.24 34.18 24.90
C GLU A 21 0.01 35.34 23.92
N ASN A 22 0.38 35.01 22.68
CA ASN A 22 -0.10 35.73 21.51
C ASN A 22 -0.87 34.73 20.64
N LYS A 23 -2.18 34.92 20.55
CA LYS A 23 -3.06 34.34 19.53
C LYS A 23 -3.24 35.34 18.41
N SER A 24 -3.07 34.89 17.18
CA SER A 24 -3.88 35.25 16.01
C SER A 24 -3.43 34.32 14.86
N PHE A 25 -4.24 33.88 13.90
CA PHE A 25 -5.68 33.66 13.80
C PHE A 25 -5.83 32.60 12.68
N SER A 26 -6.96 31.93 12.65
CA SER A 26 -7.28 30.74 11.87
C SER A 26 -7.41 30.98 10.35
N LYS A 27 -7.26 29.89 9.58
CA LYS A 27 -8.35 29.43 8.70
C LYS A 27 -8.30 27.93 8.43
N SER A 28 -9.50 27.35 8.49
CA SER A 28 -9.84 25.94 8.64
C SER A 28 -9.94 25.18 7.31
N ALA A 29 -9.78 23.86 7.39
CA ALA A 29 -10.61 22.90 6.66
C ALA A 29 -10.81 21.66 7.54
N VAL A 30 -12.03 21.13 7.51
CA VAL A 30 -12.72 20.32 8.51
C VAL A 30 -12.85 18.86 8.04
N SER A 31 -12.76 17.93 9.02
CA SER A 31 -13.35 16.57 9.16
C SER A 31 -13.24 15.57 7.99
N ASP A 32 -13.25 14.26 8.11
CA ASP A 32 -13.31 13.19 9.13
C ASP A 32 -13.11 11.93 8.24
N GLY A 33 -12.58 10.78 8.61
CA GLY A 33 -12.30 10.18 9.90
C GLY A 33 -12.11 8.68 9.61
N VAL A 34 -10.98 8.10 10.03
CA VAL A 34 -10.90 6.74 10.61
C VAL A 34 -9.74 6.79 11.58
N LYS A 35 -10.05 6.95 12.86
CA LYS A 35 -9.07 6.74 13.94
C LYS A 35 -8.89 5.24 14.11
N ASP A 36 -7.84 4.69 13.50
CA ASP A 36 -7.31 3.38 13.88
C ASP A 36 -6.75 3.46 15.30
N THR A 37 -7.63 3.23 16.26
CA THR A 37 -7.35 3.35 17.69
C THR A 37 -6.86 2.00 18.21
N LEU A 38 -5.72 1.51 17.71
CA LEU A 38 -5.04 0.32 18.26
C LEU A 38 -3.51 0.38 18.16
N ILE A 39 -2.92 1.55 18.39
CA ILE A 39 -1.49 1.65 18.72
C ILE A 39 -1.38 2.44 20.02
N SER A 40 -1.47 1.75 21.15
CA SER A 40 -0.80 2.26 22.35
C SER A 40 0.69 2.16 22.05
N LYS A 41 1.30 3.30 21.70
CA LYS A 41 2.75 3.44 21.67
C LYS A 41 3.21 3.22 23.12
N ALA A 42 3.55 1.98 23.45
CA ALA A 42 4.10 1.65 24.75
C ALA A 42 5.39 2.45 24.89
N SER A 43 5.40 3.33 25.89
CA SER A 43 6.56 4.10 26.32
C SER A 43 7.77 3.17 26.47
N SER A 44 8.87 3.51 25.77
CA SER A 44 10.15 2.77 25.63
C SER A 44 10.19 1.59 24.65
N GLN A 45 9.91 1.84 23.37
CA GLN A 45 10.46 0.99 22.32
C GLN A 45 11.99 1.20 22.30
N LYS A 46 12.79 0.24 22.77
CA LYS A 46 14.24 0.21 22.54
C LYS A 46 14.47 -0.02 21.02
N ASP A 47 14.31 1.03 20.21
CA ASP A 47 14.57 1.05 18.75
C ASP A 47 16.08 0.98 18.41
N ILE A 48 16.87 0.23 19.18
CA ILE A 48 18.34 0.27 19.12
C ILE A 48 18.89 -0.52 17.91
N TYR A 49 18.03 -1.24 17.19
CA TYR A 49 18.48 -2.20 16.16
C TYR A 49 18.09 -1.87 14.73
N ILE A 50 17.19 -0.90 14.49
CA ILE A 50 16.83 -0.53 13.11
C ILE A 50 18.08 0.03 12.41
N ASN A 51 18.35 -0.47 11.20
CA ASN A 51 19.56 -0.23 10.39
C ASN A 51 20.86 -0.85 10.93
N LYS A 52 20.83 -1.60 12.04
CA LYS A 52 22.02 -2.33 12.48
C LYS A 52 22.38 -3.39 11.46
N GLU A 53 23.65 -3.44 11.10
CA GLU A 53 24.24 -4.52 10.31
C GLU A 53 24.92 -5.52 11.22
N PHE A 54 24.83 -6.80 10.87
CA PHE A 54 25.43 -7.89 11.62
C PHE A 54 25.76 -9.06 10.68
N PHE A 55 26.69 -9.89 11.10
CA PHE A 55 27.03 -11.13 10.41
C PHE A 55 26.24 -12.31 11.00
N SER A 56 25.96 -13.30 10.17
CA SER A 56 25.36 -14.55 10.64
C SER A 56 26.25 -15.19 11.71
N GLY A 57 25.66 -15.57 12.84
CA GLY A 57 26.37 -16.09 13.99
C GLY A 57 26.84 -15.05 15.00
N ASP A 58 26.70 -13.74 14.72
CA ASP A 58 26.97 -12.70 15.71
C ASP A 58 26.01 -12.86 16.91
N GLU A 59 26.57 -12.99 18.11
CA GLU A 59 25.78 -12.97 19.33
C GLU A 59 25.45 -11.53 19.72
N MET A 60 24.15 -11.25 19.93
CA MET A 60 23.72 -10.00 20.52
C MET A 60 23.78 -10.08 22.05
N THR A 61 24.27 -9.04 22.71
CA THR A 61 24.50 -9.05 24.17
C THR A 61 23.22 -9.19 24.99
N ASP A 62 22.14 -8.55 24.53
CA ASP A 62 20.92 -8.37 25.32
C ASP A 62 19.83 -9.42 24.99
N VAL A 63 20.02 -10.16 23.90
CA VAL A 63 18.99 -11.04 23.34
C VAL A 63 19.58 -12.35 22.83
N GLU A 64 18.77 -13.39 22.83
CA GLU A 64 19.11 -14.71 22.29
C GLU A 64 18.22 -15.02 21.09
N THR A 65 18.78 -15.64 20.06
CA THR A 65 18.01 -16.08 18.89
C THR A 65 17.08 -17.21 19.29
N TYR A 66 15.77 -16.97 19.21
CA TYR A 66 14.74 -17.97 19.45
C TYR A 66 14.36 -18.71 18.16
N LYS A 67 14.25 -17.98 17.05
CA LYS A 67 13.90 -18.53 15.74
C LYS A 67 14.44 -17.66 14.63
N THR A 68 14.91 -18.26 13.54
CA THR A 68 15.22 -17.57 12.29
C THR A 68 14.60 -18.32 11.13
N ALA A 69 14.05 -17.61 10.15
CA ALA A 69 13.52 -18.22 8.93
C ALA A 69 13.55 -17.26 7.75
N LYS A 70 13.60 -17.83 6.54
CA LYS A 70 13.42 -17.07 5.29
C LYS A 70 11.94 -16.72 5.10
N THR A 71 11.66 -15.52 4.61
CA THR A 71 10.28 -15.09 4.33
C THR A 71 9.74 -15.66 3.01
N GLY A 72 10.63 -16.06 2.10
CA GLY A 72 10.28 -16.36 0.71
C GLY A 72 10.09 -15.13 -0.18
N ILE A 73 10.45 -13.94 0.32
CA ILE A 73 10.48 -12.68 -0.43
C ILE A 73 11.94 -12.27 -0.60
N ASP A 74 12.48 -12.43 -1.81
CA ASP A 74 13.83 -12.02 -2.22
C ASP A 74 14.91 -12.27 -1.15
N SER A 75 15.60 -11.20 -0.73
CA SER A 75 16.69 -11.16 0.26
C SER A 75 16.19 -10.96 1.70
N LEU A 76 14.91 -11.21 1.99
CA LEU A 76 14.35 -10.99 3.33
C LEU A 76 14.26 -12.28 4.16
N SER A 77 14.84 -12.22 5.34
CA SER A 77 14.67 -13.16 6.43
C SER A 77 14.02 -12.47 7.62
N TYR A 78 13.62 -13.25 8.60
CA TYR A 78 13.26 -12.71 9.90
C TYR A 78 13.86 -13.56 11.01
N SER A 79 14.13 -12.91 12.12
CA SER A 79 14.48 -13.55 13.38
C SER A 79 13.52 -13.12 14.48
N ILE A 80 13.28 -14.02 15.41
CA ILE A 80 12.63 -13.73 16.69
C ILE A 80 13.70 -13.89 17.74
N TYR A 81 13.94 -12.82 18.47
CA TYR A 81 14.85 -12.80 19.59
C TYR A 81 14.07 -12.84 20.90
N LYS A 82 14.64 -13.48 21.92
CA LYS A 82 14.15 -13.46 23.29
C LYS A 82 15.08 -12.56 24.12
N GLU A 83 14.52 -11.57 24.81
CA GLU A 83 15.32 -10.76 25.73
C GLU A 83 15.80 -11.60 26.92
N ARG A 84 17.08 -11.51 27.29
CA ARG A 84 17.65 -12.33 28.37
C ARG A 84 17.05 -12.03 29.74
N ASN A 85 16.79 -10.75 30.01
CA ASN A 85 16.37 -10.27 31.33
C ASN A 85 14.84 -10.17 31.47
N THR A 86 14.08 -10.47 30.42
CA THR A 86 12.62 -10.36 30.43
C THR A 86 11.98 -11.58 29.75
N LYS A 87 10.65 -11.66 29.75
CA LYS A 87 9.91 -12.67 28.94
C LYS A 87 9.45 -12.09 27.61
N ASN A 88 10.01 -10.96 27.19
CA ASN A 88 9.65 -10.30 25.95
C ASN A 88 10.41 -10.89 24.78
N TYR A 89 9.83 -10.73 23.60
CA TYR A 89 10.42 -11.15 22.34
C TYR A 89 10.50 -9.95 21.40
N ILE A 90 11.41 -10.02 20.45
CA ILE A 90 11.57 -9.01 19.41
C ILE A 90 11.53 -9.72 18.07
N PHE A 91 10.55 -9.37 17.24
CA PHE A 91 10.58 -9.70 15.82
C PHE A 91 11.52 -8.74 15.11
N SER A 92 12.40 -9.27 14.28
CA SER A 92 13.36 -8.53 13.46
C SER A 92 13.19 -8.93 12.01
N LEU A 93 12.91 -7.96 11.15
CA LEU A 93 12.89 -8.15 9.70
C LEU A 93 14.25 -7.77 9.12
N GLU A 94 14.90 -8.70 8.44
CA GLU A 94 16.30 -8.60 8.07
C GLU A 94 16.47 -8.71 6.56
N LYS A 95 17.30 -7.82 6.00
CA LYS A 95 17.69 -7.84 4.61
C LYS A 95 19.11 -8.37 4.48
N PHE A 96 19.27 -9.45 3.74
CA PHE A 96 20.58 -9.92 3.29
C PHE A 96 21.23 -8.84 2.41
N LEU A 97 22.48 -8.51 2.72
CA LEU A 97 23.26 -7.50 2.00
C LEU A 97 24.24 -8.16 1.04
N LYS A 98 25.05 -9.08 1.54
CA LYS A 98 26.10 -9.77 0.79
C LYS A 98 26.64 -10.98 1.56
N ASN A 99 27.37 -11.84 0.86
CA ASN A 99 28.15 -12.92 1.45
C ASN A 99 29.52 -12.90 0.78
N ASP A 100 30.52 -12.38 1.48
CA ASP A 100 31.92 -12.44 1.04
C ASP A 100 32.52 -13.76 1.55
N ASP A 101 32.45 -13.99 2.86
CA ASP A 101 32.80 -15.25 3.55
C ASP A 101 31.73 -15.67 4.58
N VAL A 102 31.13 -14.68 5.24
CA VAL A 102 30.01 -14.83 6.17
C VAL A 102 28.86 -13.94 5.70
N GLU A 103 27.64 -14.47 5.75
CA GLU A 103 26.45 -13.73 5.35
C GLU A 103 26.27 -12.48 6.23
N LYS A 104 26.10 -11.33 5.59
CA LYS A 104 25.88 -10.04 6.23
C LYS A 104 24.44 -9.57 6.03
N TYR A 105 23.81 -9.16 7.10
CA TYR A 105 22.41 -8.73 7.14
C TYR A 105 22.28 -7.30 7.67
N ARG A 106 21.18 -6.63 7.34
CA ARG A 106 20.74 -5.37 7.93
C ARG A 106 19.33 -5.51 8.47
N ILE A 107 19.11 -5.10 9.72
CA ILE A 107 17.77 -5.04 10.30
C ILE A 107 17.02 -3.86 9.68
N THR A 108 15.91 -4.15 9.04
CA THR A 108 15.07 -3.18 8.34
C THR A 108 13.90 -2.69 9.19
N ASP A 109 13.40 -3.53 10.09
CA ASP A 109 12.30 -3.19 10.97
C ASP A 109 12.28 -4.12 12.17
N THR A 110 11.66 -3.67 13.27
CA THR A 110 11.49 -4.48 14.46
C THR A 110 10.09 -4.32 15.05
N LEU A 111 9.66 -5.31 15.84
CA LEU A 111 8.43 -5.24 16.61
C LEU A 111 8.59 -6.00 17.93
N ASN A 112 8.31 -5.32 19.04
CA ASN A 112 8.25 -5.97 20.35
C ASN A 112 7.01 -6.87 20.44
N LEU A 113 7.22 -8.09 20.92
CA LEU A 113 6.24 -9.15 21.03
C LEU A 113 6.14 -9.61 22.49
N LYS A 114 4.91 -9.95 22.91
CA LYS A 114 4.66 -10.54 24.23
C LYS A 114 4.82 -12.07 24.25
N SER A 115 4.83 -12.71 23.08
CA SER A 115 5.02 -14.15 22.90
C SER A 115 5.73 -14.42 21.57
N ALA A 116 6.44 -15.54 21.48
CA ALA A 116 7.03 -16.04 20.25
C ALA A 116 6.04 -16.82 19.35
N ASP A 117 4.82 -17.07 19.82
CA ASP A 117 3.76 -17.81 19.09
C ASP A 117 3.12 -16.96 17.98
N VAL A 118 3.95 -16.45 17.08
CA VAL A 118 3.55 -15.63 15.95
C VAL A 118 3.62 -16.42 14.66
N THR A 119 2.68 -16.17 13.77
CA THR A 119 2.65 -16.74 12.43
C THR A 119 3.07 -15.68 11.43
N VAL A 120 4.03 -16.04 10.58
CA VAL A 120 4.46 -15.22 9.44
C VAL A 120 3.90 -15.86 8.18
N THR A 121 3.15 -15.08 7.40
CA THR A 121 2.53 -15.54 6.15
C THR A 121 2.92 -14.62 5.01
N THR A 122 3.08 -15.19 3.82
CA THR A 122 3.32 -14.44 2.59
C THR A 122 2.23 -14.70 1.56
N GLU A 123 1.82 -13.63 0.89
CA GLU A 123 0.83 -13.67 -0.19
C GLU A 123 1.28 -12.76 -1.34
N THR A 124 0.83 -13.05 -2.56
CA THR A 124 1.02 -12.15 -3.70
C THR A 124 -0.28 -11.39 -3.94
N VAL A 125 -0.19 -10.06 -3.97
CA VAL A 125 -1.32 -9.16 -4.26
C VAL A 125 -0.87 -8.18 -5.34
N GLY A 126 -1.37 -8.35 -6.56
CA GLY A 126 -0.90 -7.60 -7.72
C GLY A 126 0.60 -7.79 -7.96
N ASN A 127 1.33 -6.68 -8.07
CA ASN A 127 2.79 -6.68 -8.26
C ASN A 127 3.58 -6.75 -6.93
N ASN A 128 2.90 -6.95 -5.81
CA ASN A 128 3.53 -6.92 -4.49
C ASN A 128 3.53 -8.30 -3.84
N LYS A 129 4.63 -8.61 -3.15
CA LYS A 129 4.66 -9.63 -2.11
C LYS A 129 4.34 -8.98 -0.79
N VAL A 130 3.36 -9.52 -0.11
CA VAL A 130 2.93 -9.05 1.20
C VAL A 130 3.41 -10.03 2.25
N LEU A 131 4.07 -9.52 3.28
CA LEU A 131 4.44 -10.25 4.49
C LEU A 131 3.51 -9.83 5.63
N SER A 132 2.83 -10.78 6.26
CA SER A 132 1.94 -10.52 7.39
C SER A 132 2.41 -11.27 8.63
N LEU A 133 2.59 -10.53 9.72
CA LEU A 133 2.86 -11.08 11.05
C LEU A 133 1.56 -11.10 11.86
N LYS A 134 1.19 -12.27 12.37
CA LYS A 134 -0.06 -12.49 13.11
C LYS A 134 0.20 -13.14 14.46
N TRP A 135 -0.63 -12.83 15.44
CA TRP A 135 -0.71 -13.55 16.72
C TRP A 135 -2.16 -13.96 16.95
N ASN A 136 -2.41 -15.25 17.19
CA ASN A 136 -3.77 -15.80 17.31
C ASN A 136 -4.70 -15.33 16.18
N GLN A 137 -4.23 -15.45 14.93
CA GLN A 137 -4.90 -14.98 13.70
C GLN A 137 -5.10 -13.45 13.58
N LYS A 138 -4.91 -12.67 14.65
CA LYS A 138 -4.96 -11.20 14.61
C LYS A 138 -3.71 -10.65 13.95
N LEU A 139 -3.89 -9.74 12.99
CA LEU A 139 -2.79 -9.04 12.33
C LEU A 139 -2.06 -8.12 13.32
N LEU A 140 -0.75 -8.29 13.47
CA LEU A 140 0.11 -7.41 14.25
C LEU A 140 0.75 -6.33 13.38
N LYS A 141 1.31 -6.74 12.23
CA LYS A 141 1.95 -5.83 11.27
C LYS A 141 1.98 -6.47 9.88
N LYS A 142 1.96 -5.63 8.85
CA LYS A 142 2.01 -6.04 7.44
C LYS A 142 3.04 -5.18 6.71
N TRP A 143 3.83 -5.83 5.86
CA TRP A 143 4.76 -5.17 4.94
C TRP A 143 4.39 -5.53 3.50
N SER A 144 4.59 -4.58 2.60
CA SER A 144 4.36 -4.76 1.16
C SER A 144 5.63 -4.44 0.42
N PHE A 145 6.10 -5.40 -0.39
CA PHE A 145 7.32 -5.29 -1.17
C PHE A 145 6.96 -5.39 -2.65
N GLU A 146 7.32 -4.37 -3.41
CA GLU A 146 7.18 -4.41 -4.86
C GLU A 146 8.10 -5.49 -5.43
N THR A 147 7.53 -6.49 -6.08
CA THR A 147 8.33 -7.46 -6.82
C THR A 147 8.65 -6.89 -8.20
N ASN A 148 9.92 -6.61 -8.43
CA ASN A 148 10.45 -6.30 -9.75
C ASN A 148 10.61 -7.56 -10.61
N THR A 149 9.74 -8.56 -10.46
CA THR A 149 9.51 -9.49 -11.56
C THR A 149 8.99 -8.67 -12.72
N ILE A 150 9.88 -8.37 -13.66
CA ILE A 150 9.52 -7.85 -14.97
C ILE A 150 8.79 -8.99 -15.69
N LYS A 151 7.54 -9.25 -15.30
CA LYS A 151 6.57 -9.68 -16.29
C LYS A 151 6.42 -8.46 -17.18
N THR A 152 7.02 -8.49 -18.36
CA THR A 152 6.61 -7.59 -19.43
C THR A 152 5.16 -7.93 -19.69
N SER A 153 4.27 -7.21 -19.02
CA SER A 153 2.84 -7.31 -19.25
C SER A 153 2.61 -7.13 -20.75
N GLN A 154 2.00 -8.12 -21.39
CA GLN A 154 1.62 -8.02 -22.79
C GLN A 154 0.63 -6.89 -23.06
N TRP A 155 0.04 -6.34 -21.99
CA TRP A 155 -0.88 -5.22 -21.99
C TRP A 155 -0.16 -3.87 -21.97
N ILE A 156 1.12 -3.78 -21.64
CA ILE A 156 1.85 -2.51 -21.75
C ILE A 156 1.93 -2.09 -23.22
N GLY A 157 1.51 -0.85 -23.51
CA GLY A 157 1.49 -0.28 -24.85
C GLY A 157 0.34 0.70 -25.06
N ASN A 158 0.25 1.22 -26.29
CA ASN A 158 -0.84 2.08 -26.72
C ASN A 158 -1.84 1.27 -27.54
N PHE A 159 -3.13 1.46 -27.28
CA PHE A 159 -4.23 0.82 -27.97
C PHE A 159 -5.15 1.89 -28.54
N SER A 160 -5.52 1.75 -29.81
CA SER A 160 -6.44 2.64 -30.49
C SER A 160 -7.57 1.83 -31.12
N GLY A 161 -8.81 2.28 -30.94
CA GLY A 161 -9.99 1.76 -31.61
C GLY A 161 -10.82 2.92 -32.17
N SER A 162 -11.76 2.60 -33.05
CA SER A 162 -12.70 3.58 -33.59
C SER A 162 -14.09 3.00 -33.67
N PHE A 163 -15.11 3.84 -33.54
CA PHE A 163 -16.51 3.46 -33.71
C PHE A 163 -17.25 4.54 -34.50
N LEU A 164 -18.36 4.17 -35.13
CA LEU A 164 -19.19 5.11 -35.88
C LEU A 164 -20.12 5.85 -34.91
N ARG A 165 -19.85 7.14 -34.69
CA ARG A 165 -20.60 8.01 -33.78
C ARG A 165 -21.83 8.66 -34.43
N MET A 166 -21.72 9.00 -35.72
CA MET A 166 -22.80 9.62 -36.50
C MET A 166 -23.20 8.67 -37.65
N LYS A 167 -24.16 7.79 -37.38
CA LYS A 167 -24.58 6.72 -38.31
C LYS A 167 -25.13 7.27 -39.63
N GLU A 168 -25.88 8.37 -39.56
CA GLU A 168 -26.50 9.04 -40.71
C GLU A 168 -25.47 9.74 -41.61
N GLU A 169 -24.27 10.06 -41.09
CA GLU A 169 -23.20 10.75 -41.80
C GLU A 169 -21.95 9.87 -41.94
N SER A 170 -22.12 8.56 -42.14
CA SER A 170 -21.01 7.58 -42.18
C SER A 170 -19.91 7.88 -43.23
N GLY A 171 -20.21 8.70 -44.23
CA GLY A 171 -19.24 9.18 -45.23
C GLY A 171 -18.36 10.35 -44.75
N ASP A 172 -18.75 11.08 -43.70
CA ASP A 172 -17.93 12.17 -43.15
C ASP A 172 -16.83 11.57 -42.23
N PRO A 173 -15.54 11.87 -42.43
CA PRO A 173 -14.48 11.44 -41.52
C PRO A 173 -14.70 11.81 -40.04
N ARG A 174 -15.43 12.89 -39.76
CA ARG A 174 -15.80 13.38 -38.43
C ARG A 174 -16.87 12.52 -37.75
N SER A 175 -17.54 11.65 -38.51
CA SER A 175 -18.55 10.72 -37.98
C SER A 175 -17.96 9.65 -37.07
N LYS A 176 -16.64 9.48 -37.04
CA LYS A 176 -15.97 8.46 -36.22
C LYS A 176 -15.54 9.02 -34.87
N GLY A 177 -15.84 8.27 -33.82
CA GLY A 177 -15.21 8.43 -32.52
C GLY A 177 -13.94 7.57 -32.42
N MET A 178 -12.93 8.08 -31.72
CA MET A 178 -11.65 7.46 -31.47
C MET A 178 -11.51 7.14 -29.98
N ILE A 179 -11.12 5.92 -29.67
CA ILE A 179 -10.83 5.46 -28.31
C ILE A 179 -9.33 5.17 -28.23
N ASN A 180 -8.65 5.80 -27.29
CA ASN A 180 -7.24 5.55 -27.02
C ASN A 180 -7.05 5.11 -25.57
N ILE A 181 -6.30 4.03 -25.37
CA ILE A 181 -5.88 3.56 -24.04
C ILE A 181 -4.37 3.37 -24.05
N GLN A 182 -3.68 4.07 -23.16
CA GLN A 182 -2.26 3.87 -22.91
C GLN A 182 -2.10 3.13 -21.58
N ILE A 183 -1.47 1.96 -21.60
CA ILE A 183 -1.23 1.13 -20.41
C ILE A 183 0.27 1.12 -20.11
N GLN A 184 0.61 1.51 -18.89
CA GLN A 184 1.96 1.49 -18.32
C GLN A 184 2.03 0.47 -17.18
N LYS A 185 3.19 0.30 -16.55
CA LYS A 185 3.44 -0.73 -15.52
C LYS A 185 2.40 -0.72 -14.38
N ASN A 186 2.01 0.46 -13.90
CA ASN A 186 1.16 0.64 -12.72
C ASN A 186 -0.01 1.62 -12.94
N SER A 187 -0.20 2.12 -14.16
CA SER A 187 -1.17 3.15 -14.48
C SER A 187 -1.67 2.98 -15.91
N ALA A 188 -2.83 3.55 -16.21
CA ALA A 188 -3.30 3.68 -17.57
C ALA A 188 -4.00 5.03 -17.77
N GLN A 189 -4.05 5.49 -19.02
CA GLN A 189 -4.77 6.69 -19.42
C GLN A 189 -5.74 6.32 -20.53
N PHE A 190 -6.96 6.83 -20.42
CA PHE A 190 -8.01 6.69 -21.42
C PHE A 190 -8.32 8.04 -22.03
N GLN A 191 -8.55 8.06 -23.34
CA GLN A 191 -9.06 9.20 -24.08
C GLN A 191 -10.15 8.76 -25.05
N LEU A 192 -11.25 9.51 -25.07
CA LEU A 192 -12.32 9.40 -26.04
C LEU A 192 -12.47 10.74 -26.75
N ASP A 193 -12.23 10.73 -28.05
CA ASP A 193 -12.39 11.89 -28.92
C ASP A 193 -13.44 11.57 -30.00
N SER A 194 -14.46 12.37 -30.10
CA SER A 194 -15.44 12.33 -31.18
C SER A 194 -15.88 13.74 -31.54
N TYR A 195 -16.86 13.87 -32.43
CA TYR A 195 -17.50 15.15 -32.69
C TYR A 195 -18.12 15.81 -31.43
N VAL A 196 -18.62 15.00 -30.49
CA VAL A 196 -19.36 15.46 -29.30
C VAL A 196 -18.54 15.28 -28.02
N GLU A 197 -17.68 14.28 -27.97
CA GLU A 197 -16.94 13.89 -26.77
C GLU A 197 -15.45 14.26 -26.88
N ASN A 198 -14.88 14.86 -25.82
CA ASN A 198 -13.44 15.03 -25.66
C ASN A 198 -13.11 14.79 -24.19
N ILE A 199 -12.87 13.52 -23.84
CA ILE A 199 -12.81 13.06 -22.46
C ILE A 199 -11.49 12.35 -22.23
N LYS A 200 -10.81 12.72 -21.12
CA LYS A 200 -9.60 12.05 -20.65
C LYS A 200 -9.80 11.55 -19.22
N LYS A 201 -9.31 10.34 -18.93
CA LYS A 201 -9.41 9.71 -17.62
C LYS A 201 -8.12 9.01 -17.23
N ASP A 202 -7.71 9.22 -15.99
CA ASP A 202 -6.71 8.37 -15.35
C ASP A 202 -7.38 7.07 -14.90
N LEU A 203 -6.76 5.95 -15.26
CA LEU A 203 -7.20 4.61 -14.94
C LEU A 203 -6.21 3.91 -14.00
N ILE A 204 -6.75 3.00 -13.20
CA ILE A 204 -5.99 2.07 -12.36
C ILE A 204 -6.25 0.64 -12.83
N ILE A 205 -5.24 -0.22 -12.69
CA ILE A 205 -5.36 -1.66 -12.99
C ILE A 205 -5.99 -2.34 -11.78
N LEU A 206 -7.15 -2.98 -11.97
CA LEU A 206 -7.83 -3.76 -10.93
C LEU A 206 -7.39 -5.22 -10.95
N THR A 207 -7.25 -5.81 -12.14
CA THR A 207 -6.87 -7.21 -12.32
C THR A 207 -6.18 -7.37 -13.67
N GLU A 208 -5.14 -8.20 -13.71
CA GLU A 208 -4.43 -8.54 -14.94
C GLU A 208 -4.23 -10.06 -15.03
N LYS A 209 -4.61 -10.62 -16.18
CA LYS A 209 -4.43 -12.02 -16.58
C LYS A 209 -3.84 -12.05 -17.99
N ASP A 210 -3.45 -13.22 -18.45
CA ASP A 210 -2.83 -13.36 -19.78
C ASP A 210 -3.78 -12.93 -20.93
N ASN A 211 -5.07 -13.24 -20.84
CA ASN A 211 -6.04 -12.91 -21.91
C ASN A 211 -7.02 -11.80 -21.53
N GLU A 212 -6.88 -11.19 -20.36
CA GLU A 212 -7.81 -10.16 -19.87
C GLU A 212 -7.10 -9.17 -18.95
N ILE A 213 -7.39 -7.87 -19.12
CA ILE A 213 -7.05 -6.83 -18.16
C ILE A 213 -8.29 -6.00 -17.83
N VAL A 214 -8.50 -5.74 -16.55
CA VAL A 214 -9.61 -4.95 -16.03
C VAL A 214 -9.06 -3.67 -15.43
N LEU A 215 -9.51 -2.54 -15.96
CA LEU A 215 -9.16 -1.21 -15.51
C LEU A 215 -10.41 -0.51 -14.94
N SER A 216 -10.19 0.48 -14.09
CA SER A 216 -11.25 1.39 -13.65
C SER A 216 -10.78 2.83 -13.60
N GLU A 217 -11.71 3.79 -13.63
CA GLU A 217 -11.37 5.19 -13.31
C GLU A 217 -10.75 5.28 -11.92
N LYS A 218 -9.68 6.07 -11.78
CA LYS A 218 -8.97 6.27 -10.51
C LYS A 218 -9.88 6.72 -9.37
N ASN A 219 -10.89 7.55 -9.68
CA ASN A 219 -11.81 8.14 -8.71
C ASN A 219 -13.19 7.43 -8.67
N ASN A 220 -13.43 6.44 -9.53
CA ASN A 220 -14.72 5.74 -9.60
C ASN A 220 -14.53 4.27 -10.03
N LYS A 221 -14.48 3.37 -9.04
CA LYS A 221 -14.27 1.93 -9.29
C LYS A 221 -15.44 1.23 -9.98
N ASN A 222 -16.63 1.83 -9.99
CA ASN A 222 -17.80 1.28 -10.70
C ASN A 222 -17.72 1.53 -12.21
N SER A 223 -16.82 2.41 -12.65
CA SER A 223 -16.54 2.69 -14.04
C SER A 223 -15.38 1.82 -14.50
N THR A 224 -15.65 0.89 -15.42
CA THR A 224 -14.76 -0.22 -15.76
C THR A 224 -14.48 -0.26 -17.26
N PHE A 225 -13.28 -0.72 -17.58
CA PHE A 225 -12.79 -0.97 -18.93
C PHE A 225 -12.19 -2.36 -18.92
N ILE A 226 -12.81 -3.28 -19.64
CA ILE A 226 -12.40 -4.68 -19.72
C ILE A 226 -11.81 -4.87 -21.10
N MET A 227 -10.50 -5.10 -21.16
CA MET A 227 -9.84 -5.48 -22.40
C MET A 227 -9.57 -6.97 -22.41
N THR A 228 -9.94 -7.62 -23.50
CA THR A 228 -9.71 -9.06 -23.72
C THR A 228 -8.87 -9.27 -24.95
N LYS A 229 -8.03 -10.30 -24.90
CA LYS A 229 -7.19 -10.71 -26.02
C LYS A 229 -7.66 -12.07 -26.50
N ASN A 230 -8.02 -12.13 -27.78
CA ASN A 230 -8.33 -13.37 -28.45
C ASN A 230 -7.38 -13.50 -29.65
N ASN A 231 -6.46 -14.46 -29.59
CA ASN A 231 -5.35 -14.61 -30.53
C ASN A 231 -4.47 -13.34 -30.60
N LYS A 232 -4.46 -12.65 -31.75
CA LYS A 232 -3.72 -11.39 -31.99
C LYS A 232 -4.63 -10.15 -32.01
N LYS A 233 -5.91 -10.30 -31.68
CA LYS A 233 -6.89 -9.21 -31.64
C LYS A 233 -7.20 -8.80 -30.21
N TYR A 234 -7.42 -7.51 -30.02
CA TYR A 234 -7.77 -6.92 -28.74
C TYR A 234 -9.18 -6.35 -28.83
N PHE A 235 -9.97 -6.54 -27.78
CA PHE A 235 -11.33 -6.05 -27.70
C PHE A 235 -11.53 -5.31 -26.39
N LEU A 236 -12.27 -4.21 -26.42
CA LEU A 236 -12.61 -3.37 -25.28
C LEU A 236 -14.12 -3.37 -25.06
N LYS A 237 -14.54 -3.64 -23.83
CA LYS A 237 -15.89 -3.37 -23.32
C LYS A 237 -15.78 -2.38 -22.16
N SER A 238 -16.69 -1.41 -22.09
CA SER A 238 -16.66 -0.45 -20.99
C SER A 238 -18.04 0.11 -20.69
N ASN A 239 -18.48 -0.04 -19.44
CA ASN A 239 -19.73 0.60 -19.01
C ASN A 239 -19.63 2.13 -18.97
N PHE A 240 -18.42 2.69 -18.87
CA PHE A 240 -18.18 4.12 -19.00
C PHE A 240 -18.50 4.59 -20.41
N ILE A 241 -17.89 3.94 -21.42
CA ILE A 241 -18.10 4.30 -22.82
C ILE A 241 -19.56 4.10 -23.19
N ASN A 242 -20.18 3.00 -22.76
CA ASN A 242 -21.59 2.74 -23.05
C ASN A 242 -22.49 3.84 -22.49
N LYS A 243 -22.23 4.31 -21.26
CA LYS A 243 -22.99 5.42 -20.67
C LYS A 243 -22.73 6.75 -21.39
N THR A 244 -21.50 6.98 -21.85
CA THR A 244 -21.10 8.22 -22.54
C THR A 244 -21.65 8.30 -23.95
N VAL A 245 -21.56 7.22 -24.71
CA VAL A 245 -22.00 7.15 -26.12
C VAL A 245 -23.49 6.82 -26.22
N GLY A 246 -24.06 6.15 -25.21
CA GLY A 246 -25.45 5.71 -25.17
C GLY A 246 -25.70 4.37 -25.85
N GLU A 247 -24.65 3.59 -26.15
CA GLU A 247 -24.74 2.31 -26.84
C GLU A 247 -23.88 1.24 -26.15
N ASP A 248 -24.41 0.03 -26.00
CA ASP A 248 -23.65 -1.11 -25.49
C ASP A 248 -22.91 -1.81 -26.64
N ASP A 249 -21.59 -1.65 -26.70
CA ASP A 249 -20.79 -2.21 -27.81
C ASP A 249 -19.47 -2.86 -27.34
N THR A 250 -18.81 -3.55 -28.26
CA THR A 250 -17.46 -4.11 -28.11
C THR A 250 -16.55 -3.52 -29.18
N TYR A 251 -15.52 -2.79 -28.75
CA TYR A 251 -14.64 -2.07 -29.64
C TYR A 251 -13.41 -2.91 -29.97
N GLU A 252 -13.14 -3.17 -31.26
CA GLU A 252 -11.87 -3.75 -31.69
C GLU A 252 -10.75 -2.70 -31.51
N MET A 253 -9.66 -3.12 -30.86
CA MET A 253 -8.52 -2.28 -30.52
C MET A 253 -7.28 -2.78 -31.26
N ILE A 254 -6.51 -1.85 -31.80
CA ILE A 254 -5.22 -2.10 -32.43
C ILE A 254 -4.15 -1.67 -31.45
N LYS A 255 -3.25 -2.61 -31.12
CA LYS A 255 -2.04 -2.30 -30.36
C LYS A 255 -0.99 -1.71 -31.31
N GLN A 256 -0.48 -0.52 -30.99
CA GLN A 256 0.57 0.17 -31.74
C GLN A 256 1.96 -0.35 -31.37
#